data_AF-A0A517XM44-F1
#
_entry.id   AF-A0A517XM44-F1
#
_cell.length_a   1.000
_cell.length_b   1.000
_cell.length_c   1.000
_cell.angle_alpha   90.00
_cell.angle_beta   90.00
_cell.angle_gamma   90.00
#
_symmetry.space_group_name_H-M   'P 1'
#
loop_
_entity.id
_entity.type
_entity.pdbx_description
1 polymer ?
#
loop_
_entity_poly.entity_id
_entity_poly.type
_entity_poly.pdbx_seq_one_letter_code
_entity_poly.pdbx_strand_id
1 'polypeptide(L)'
;MSLSRHAVVDWEGNPAPEAPVAPDSMREAGLSHAFVCDLLLKSLYARGAMLGRDMAQLLCLPFKVVREPLRYLKDEKCIQVDGGDLVGEVSYKYSLLDLGRRRAQEAMEQCAYVGPAPVPLEDYVEQCYRQAVTGLQCYPEALRAPFSHLVMKEEMFNNLGPAIVSGRSVFIYGPPGNGKTAMARSIGDFMNTTGGSIFVPYAFVADGNIVTVFDPSLHAVEDAPAEVGDEADATIRKLLTTGAMDQRWVRIRRPVIVTGGELGLDMLDLRYNAEAKFYQAPIHFKANGGVFLIDDFGRQRCSPKELLNRWILPLEDRHDFLTVASGKKFQVPFEQLIIFSTNLDPKDLVDDAFLRRIRHKVGVLAPTRDVYERIFAGNCKRLGLNYSAEAVDYLYERYYNRGRTPRASDCRDLLEIVQSICRYRRQPVHLTRDLMVEASASFIAEFT
;
A
#
# COMPACT_ATOMS: atom_id res chain seq x y z
N MET A 1 15.63 30.49 -3.58
CA MET A 1 16.97 29.90 -3.79
C MET A 1 16.77 28.58 -4.53
N SER A 2 17.29 28.50 -5.75
CA SER A 2 17.14 27.35 -6.65
C SER A 2 18.00 26.19 -6.17
N LEU A 3 17.38 25.07 -5.77
CA LEU A 3 18.07 23.81 -5.54
C LEU A 3 18.14 23.04 -6.87
N SER A 4 19.18 23.33 -7.64
CA SER A 4 19.62 22.48 -8.74
C SER A 4 20.11 21.14 -8.17
N ARG A 5 19.29 20.08 -8.25
CA ARG A 5 19.73 18.70 -8.02
C ARG A 5 20.03 18.05 -9.37
N HIS A 6 21.29 18.00 -9.75
CA HIS A 6 21.83 16.93 -10.59
C HIS A 6 22.85 16.20 -9.73
N ALA A 7 22.36 15.25 -8.94
CA ALA A 7 23.24 14.25 -8.35
C ALA A 7 23.55 13.25 -9.47
N VAL A 8 24.82 13.19 -9.86
CA VAL A 8 25.37 12.06 -10.61
C VAL A 8 25.17 10.85 -9.71
N VAL A 9 24.26 9.96 -10.10
CA VAL A 9 23.91 8.75 -9.35
C VAL A 9 25.03 7.74 -9.57
N ASP A 10 25.76 7.40 -8.50
CA ASP A 10 26.63 6.23 -8.46
C ASP A 10 25.77 4.98 -8.69
N TRP A 11 26.17 4.14 -9.65
CA TRP A 11 25.35 3.04 -10.17
C TRP A 11 25.47 1.73 -9.38
N GLU A 12 26.11 1.73 -8.21
CA GLU A 12 26.30 0.54 -7.37
C GLU A 12 25.11 0.32 -6.43
N GLY A 13 24.15 -0.48 -6.89
CA GLY A 13 23.02 -0.97 -6.11
C GLY A 13 21.94 0.07 -5.86
N ASN A 14 20.69 -0.38 -5.74
CA ASN A 14 19.64 0.46 -5.21
C ASN A 14 19.63 0.25 -3.69
N PRO A 15 20.22 1.16 -2.88
CA PRO A 15 20.26 0.95 -1.44
C PRO A 15 18.83 0.84 -0.92
N ALA A 16 18.58 -0.18 -0.09
CA ALA A 16 17.30 -0.31 0.58
C ALA A 16 16.95 1.02 1.29
N PRO A 17 15.69 1.47 1.27
CA PRO A 17 15.29 2.71 1.91
C PRO A 17 15.82 2.80 3.33
N GLU A 18 16.47 3.90 3.67
CA GLU A 18 17.01 4.12 5.02
C GLU A 18 15.87 4.39 6.00
N ALA A 19 15.98 3.77 7.18
CA ALA A 19 14.99 3.91 8.24
C ALA A 19 15.11 5.30 8.90
N PRO A 20 13.99 5.99 9.19
CA PRO A 20 14.02 7.19 10.00
C PRO A 20 14.64 6.92 11.38
N VAL A 21 15.48 7.83 11.86
CA VAL A 21 16.19 7.70 13.14
C VAL A 21 15.32 8.21 14.28
N ALA A 22 15.30 7.48 15.40
CA ALA A 22 14.55 7.88 16.58
C ALA A 22 15.03 9.24 17.12
N PRO A 23 14.10 10.15 17.50
CA PRO A 23 14.47 11.46 17.97
C PRO A 23 15.17 11.40 19.34
N ASP A 24 16.23 12.18 19.51
CA ASP A 24 16.98 12.24 20.77
C ASP A 24 16.40 13.28 21.75
N SER A 25 15.56 14.19 21.26
CA SER A 25 14.95 15.27 22.02
C SER A 25 13.52 15.58 21.56
N MET A 26 12.74 16.31 22.37
CA MET A 26 11.43 16.82 21.96
C MET A 26 11.50 17.70 20.71
N ARG A 27 12.59 18.48 20.57
CA ARG A 27 12.82 19.33 19.41
C ARG A 27 12.96 18.50 18.13
N GLU A 28 13.74 17.43 18.17
CA GLU A 28 13.91 16.50 17.05
C GLU A 28 12.65 15.69 16.77
N ALA A 29 11.83 15.39 17.79
CA ALA A 29 10.54 14.74 17.58
C ALA A 29 9.56 15.63 16.78
N GLY A 30 9.83 16.94 16.70
CA GLY A 30 9.00 17.89 15.95
C GLY A 30 7.64 18.17 16.57
N LEU A 31 7.46 17.86 17.85
CA LEU A 31 6.21 18.06 18.60
C LEU A 31 6.42 19.05 19.73
N SER A 32 5.39 19.83 20.05
CA SER A 32 5.44 20.73 21.21
C SER A 32 5.30 19.96 22.52
N HIS A 33 5.88 20.50 23.59
CA HIS A 33 5.76 19.94 24.94
C HIS A 33 4.30 19.74 25.37
N ALA A 34 3.44 20.73 25.08
CA ALA A 34 2.01 20.67 25.38
C ALA A 34 1.31 19.52 24.64
N PHE A 35 1.64 19.31 23.36
CA PHE A 35 1.06 18.24 22.56
C PHE A 35 1.38 16.85 23.12
N VAL A 36 2.63 16.63 23.55
CA VAL A 36 3.04 15.36 24.18
C VAL A 36 2.37 15.18 25.54
N CYS A 37 2.23 16.25 26.34
CA CYS A 37 1.47 16.21 27.59
C CYS A 37 0.02 15.76 27.36
N ASP A 38 -0.65 16.31 26.36
CA ASP A 38 -2.03 15.96 26.05
C ASP A 38 -2.14 14.50 25.58
N LEU A 39 -1.20 14.01 24.77
CA LEU A 39 -1.15 12.58 24.39
C LEU A 39 -0.97 11.66 25.61
N LEU A 40 -0.10 12.02 26.55
CA LEU A 40 0.11 11.24 27.78
C LEU A 40 -1.14 11.24 28.67
N LEU A 41 -1.75 12.39 28.90
CA LEU A 41 -2.98 12.53 29.68
C LEU A 41 -4.13 11.73 29.05
N LYS A 42 -4.32 11.85 27.72
CA LYS A 42 -5.32 11.08 26.97
C LYS A 42 -5.07 9.58 27.07
N SER A 43 -3.81 9.15 27.02
CA SER A 43 -3.44 7.74 27.12
C SER A 43 -3.79 7.16 28.50
N LEU A 44 -3.42 7.85 29.58
CA LEU A 44 -3.78 7.45 30.95
C LEU A 44 -5.29 7.50 31.19
N TYR A 45 -6.01 8.44 30.56
CA TYR A 45 -7.46 8.53 30.67
C TYR A 45 -8.16 7.35 30.00
N ALA A 46 -7.70 6.97 28.80
CA ALA A 46 -8.28 5.88 28.02
C ALA A 46 -7.90 4.49 28.55
N ARG A 47 -6.67 4.31 29.07
CA ARG A 47 -6.11 2.98 29.43
C ARG A 47 -5.90 2.77 30.93
N GLY A 48 -6.11 3.79 31.76
CA GLY A 48 -5.86 3.75 33.18
C GLY A 48 -4.38 3.93 33.53
N ALA A 49 -4.00 3.51 34.74
CA ALA A 49 -2.63 3.66 35.24
C ALA A 49 -1.64 2.80 34.44
N MET A 50 -0.53 3.39 33.99
CA MET A 50 0.45 2.75 33.09
C MET A 50 1.89 2.98 33.57
N LEU A 51 2.80 2.07 33.22
CA LEU A 51 4.22 2.28 33.44
C LEU A 51 4.78 3.31 32.46
N GLY A 52 5.82 4.05 32.87
CA GLY A 52 6.54 5.01 32.02
C GLY A 52 6.98 4.40 30.69
N ARG A 53 7.54 3.19 30.72
CA ARG A 53 7.93 2.41 29.53
C ARG A 53 6.76 2.10 28.59
N ASP A 54 5.60 1.74 29.15
CA ASP A 54 4.42 1.35 28.35
C ASP A 54 3.82 2.59 27.67
N MET A 55 3.87 3.75 28.35
CA MET A 55 3.47 5.02 27.75
C MET A 55 4.41 5.44 26.61
N ALA A 56 5.73 5.34 26.82
CA ALA A 56 6.71 5.62 25.77
C ALA A 56 6.51 4.71 24.55
N GLN A 57 6.29 3.41 24.78
CA GLN A 57 6.01 2.44 23.73
C GLN A 57 4.69 2.74 22.99
N LEU A 58 3.62 3.08 23.70
CA LEU A 58 2.34 3.46 23.11
C LEU A 58 2.47 4.69 22.20
N LEU A 59 3.20 5.71 22.65
CA LEU A 59 3.46 6.92 21.86
C LEU A 59 4.54 6.69 20.79
N CYS A 60 5.18 5.52 20.76
CA CYS A 60 6.31 5.23 19.89
C CYS A 60 7.47 6.25 19.99
N LEU A 61 7.65 6.85 21.17
CA LEU A 61 8.69 7.83 21.45
C LEU A 61 9.70 7.24 22.43
N PRO A 62 11.02 7.53 22.28
CA PRO A 62 12.01 7.14 23.28
C PRO A 62 11.66 7.70 24.66
N PHE A 63 11.93 6.95 25.74
CA PHE A 63 11.54 7.39 27.09
C PHE A 63 12.14 8.75 27.46
N LYS A 64 13.36 9.04 26.99
CA LYS A 64 14.03 10.34 27.18
C LYS A 64 13.24 11.54 26.63
N VAL A 65 12.44 11.34 25.59
CA VAL A 65 11.59 12.39 24.99
C VAL A 65 10.35 12.64 25.84
N VAL A 66 9.74 11.59 26.40
CA VAL A 66 8.52 11.70 27.22
C VAL A 66 8.80 11.99 28.70
N ARG A 67 10.05 11.83 29.15
CA ARG A 67 10.46 12.02 30.55
C ARG A 67 10.13 13.43 31.07
N GLU A 68 10.51 14.46 30.33
CA GLU A 68 10.27 15.84 30.75
C GLU A 68 8.77 16.18 30.82
N PRO A 69 7.94 15.84 29.81
CA PRO A 69 6.49 15.95 29.90
C PRO A 69 5.86 15.23 31.11
N LEU A 70 6.32 14.01 31.43
CA LEU A 70 5.85 13.27 32.61
C LEU A 70 6.20 14.00 33.91
N ARG A 71 7.43 14.51 34.04
CA ARG A 71 7.86 15.28 35.20
C ARG A 71 7.03 16.55 35.35
N TYR A 72 6.84 17.29 34.27
CA TYR A 72 6.01 18.49 34.25
C TYR A 72 4.57 18.19 34.70
N LEU A 73 3.93 17.16 34.15
CA LEU A 73 2.57 16.78 34.53
C LEU A 73 2.46 16.35 36.00
N LYS A 74 3.51 15.75 36.56
CA LYS A 74 3.58 15.40 37.98
C LYS A 74 3.69 16.66 38.85
N ASP A 75 4.59 17.57 38.49
CA ASP A 75 4.82 18.83 39.22
C ASP A 75 3.55 19.71 39.20
N GLU A 76 2.81 19.72 38.09
CA GLU A 76 1.51 20.36 37.93
C GLU A 76 0.35 19.59 38.58
N LYS A 77 0.61 18.50 39.31
CA LYS A 77 -0.40 17.66 39.98
C LYS A 77 -1.50 17.15 39.04
N CYS A 78 -1.16 16.93 37.77
CA CYS A 78 -2.04 16.28 36.81
C CYS A 78 -1.94 14.75 36.93
N ILE A 79 -0.75 14.24 37.26
CA ILE A 79 -0.49 12.81 37.48
C ILE A 79 0.22 12.60 38.82
N GLN A 80 0.16 11.37 39.32
CA GLN A 80 0.94 10.91 40.46
C GLN A 80 1.69 9.61 40.12
N VAL A 81 2.62 9.23 40.99
CA VAL A 81 3.33 7.95 40.91
C VAL A 81 2.80 7.02 42.00
N ASP A 82 2.15 5.93 41.61
CA ASP A 82 1.54 4.97 42.54
C ASP A 82 2.55 3.93 43.08
N GLY A 83 3.73 3.86 42.50
CA GLY A 83 4.78 2.89 42.79
C GLY A 83 5.65 2.61 41.57
N GLY A 84 6.64 1.73 41.70
CA GLY A 84 7.54 1.34 40.61
C GLY A 84 8.80 0.65 41.14
N ASP A 85 9.51 -0.06 40.26
CA ASP A 85 10.79 -0.68 40.61
C ASP A 85 11.89 0.39 40.82
N LEU A 86 12.99 0.02 41.47
CA LEU A 86 14.13 0.91 41.74
C LEU A 86 14.91 1.34 40.47
N VAL A 87 14.47 0.95 39.27
CA VAL A 87 15.16 1.15 37.99
C VAL A 87 14.78 2.51 37.35
N GLY A 88 14.55 3.53 38.18
CA GLY A 88 14.29 4.91 37.78
C GLY A 88 12.92 5.17 37.12
N GLU A 89 12.74 6.40 36.65
CA GLU A 89 11.44 6.96 36.19
C GLU A 89 10.75 6.14 35.09
N VAL A 90 11.51 5.40 34.27
CA VAL A 90 10.97 4.54 33.21
C VAL A 90 10.11 3.39 33.75
N SER A 91 10.34 2.98 34.99
CA SER A 91 9.63 1.89 35.68
C SER A 91 8.52 2.37 36.62
N TYR A 92 8.35 3.69 36.74
CA TYR A 92 7.28 4.25 37.58
C TYR A 92 5.91 4.01 36.95
N LYS A 93 4.94 3.67 37.80
CA LYS A 93 3.53 3.56 37.45
C LYS A 93 2.84 4.90 37.69
N TYR A 94 2.34 5.49 36.62
CA TYR A 94 1.68 6.79 36.64
C TYR A 94 0.17 6.64 36.57
N SER A 95 -0.55 7.46 37.31
CA SER A 95 -2.02 7.54 37.27
C SER A 95 -2.49 8.99 37.30
N LEU A 96 -3.72 9.23 36.82
CA LEU A 96 -4.32 10.56 36.76
C LEU A 96 -4.82 10.99 38.14
N LEU A 97 -4.56 12.26 38.46
CA LEU A 97 -5.27 13.01 39.49
C LEU A 97 -6.49 13.74 38.89
N ASP A 98 -7.34 14.33 39.73
CA ASP A 98 -8.57 15.01 39.28
C ASP A 98 -8.30 16.13 38.26
N LEU A 99 -7.21 16.89 38.43
CA LEU A 99 -6.83 17.92 37.46
C LEU A 99 -6.41 17.31 36.12
N GLY A 100 -5.61 16.23 36.14
CA GLY A 100 -5.21 15.54 34.92
C GLY A 100 -6.39 14.88 34.22
N ARG A 101 -7.35 14.32 34.98
CA ARG A 101 -8.57 13.73 34.42
C ARG A 101 -9.40 14.77 33.68
N ARG A 102 -9.59 15.98 34.24
CA ARG A 102 -10.30 17.08 33.57
C ARG A 102 -9.57 17.54 32.31
N ARG A 103 -8.26 17.80 32.40
CA ARG A 103 -7.44 18.18 31.24
C ARG A 103 -7.44 17.13 30.13
N ALA A 104 -7.43 15.84 30.50
CA ALA A 104 -7.52 14.76 29.53
C ALA A 104 -8.87 14.75 28.80
N GLN A 105 -9.98 15.02 29.52
CA GLN A 105 -11.31 15.15 28.91
C GLN A 105 -11.37 16.34 27.94
N GLU A 106 -10.88 17.50 28.35
CA GLU A 106 -10.78 18.69 27.48
C GLU A 106 -9.93 18.41 26.23
N ALA A 107 -8.81 17.71 26.38
CA ALA A 107 -7.96 17.31 25.25
C ALA A 107 -8.65 16.28 24.34
N MET A 108 -9.42 15.33 24.89
CA MET A 108 -10.23 14.39 24.09
C MET A 108 -11.33 15.10 23.31
N GLU A 109 -11.96 16.11 23.91
CA GLU A 109 -12.96 16.94 23.24
C GLU A 109 -12.36 17.74 22.08
N GLN A 110 -11.08 18.09 22.12
CA GLN A 110 -10.40 18.72 20.98
C GLN A 110 -10.01 17.70 19.91
N CYS A 111 -9.43 16.57 20.33
CA CYS A 111 -9.01 15.49 19.46
C CYS A 111 -8.89 14.18 20.25
N ALA A 112 -9.78 13.23 19.95
CA ALA A 112 -9.87 11.95 20.64
C ALA A 112 -8.81 10.91 20.19
N TYR A 113 -7.82 11.33 19.39
CA TYR A 113 -6.74 10.44 18.96
C TYR A 113 -5.89 9.99 20.16
N VAL A 114 -5.75 8.67 20.31
CA VAL A 114 -4.87 7.99 21.27
C VAL A 114 -4.08 6.91 20.54
N GLY A 115 -2.76 7.03 20.52
CA GLY A 115 -1.89 6.12 19.80
C GLY A 115 -0.47 6.66 19.65
N PRO A 116 0.29 6.12 18.69
CA PRO A 116 1.62 6.60 18.35
C PRO A 116 1.65 8.11 18.11
N ALA A 117 2.68 8.79 18.62
CA ALA A 117 2.83 10.20 18.40
C ALA A 117 2.98 10.48 16.88
N PRO A 118 2.24 11.43 16.31
CA PRO A 118 2.36 11.75 14.90
C PRO A 118 3.72 12.37 14.58
N VAL A 119 4.15 12.23 13.34
CA VAL A 119 5.34 12.90 12.81
C VAL A 119 4.98 14.27 12.21
N PRO A 120 5.92 15.22 12.11
CA PRO A 120 5.75 16.41 11.26
C PRO A 120 5.40 16.03 9.81
N LEU A 121 4.59 16.86 9.15
CA LEU A 121 4.27 16.66 7.72
C LEU A 121 5.55 16.67 6.87
N GLU A 122 6.49 17.54 7.21
CA GLU A 122 7.77 17.71 6.51
C GLU A 122 8.59 16.42 6.54
N ASP A 123 8.64 15.73 7.69
CA ASP A 123 9.33 14.46 7.84
C ASP A 123 8.68 13.37 6.96
N TYR A 124 7.34 13.33 6.92
CA TYR A 124 6.60 12.45 6.00
C TYR A 124 6.94 12.73 4.53
N VAL A 125 6.94 14.00 4.13
CA VAL A 125 7.25 14.42 2.76
C VAL A 125 8.68 14.04 2.39
N GLU A 126 9.64 14.31 3.27
CA GLU A 126 11.03 13.97 3.04
C GLU A 126 11.25 12.46 2.90
N GLN A 127 10.68 11.66 3.82
CA GLN A 127 10.79 10.21 3.76
C GLN A 127 10.17 9.64 2.48
N CYS A 128 9.02 10.16 2.04
CA CYS A 128 8.42 9.75 0.77
C CYS A 128 9.37 9.94 -0.41
N TYR A 129 10.07 11.07 -0.48
CA TYR A 129 11.03 11.33 -1.57
C TYR A 129 12.27 10.45 -1.49
N ARG A 130 12.76 10.14 -0.28
CA ARG A 130 13.92 9.24 -0.09
C ARG A 130 13.64 7.81 -0.57
N GLN A 131 12.39 7.37 -0.52
CA GLN A 131 11.98 6.01 -0.88
C GLN A 131 11.16 5.91 -2.18
N ALA A 132 11.17 6.97 -3.00
CA ALA A 132 10.38 7.11 -4.22
C ALA A 132 10.63 6.00 -5.26
N VAL A 133 9.59 5.68 -6.03
CA VAL A 133 9.63 4.63 -7.07
C VAL A 133 10.49 5.02 -8.28
N THR A 134 10.61 6.31 -8.58
CA THR A 134 11.40 6.81 -9.74
C THR A 134 12.90 6.56 -9.62
N GLY A 135 13.40 6.21 -8.43
CA GLY A 135 14.80 5.84 -8.21
C GLY A 135 15.11 4.36 -8.48
N LEU A 136 14.10 3.53 -8.73
CA LEU A 136 14.31 2.08 -8.88
C LEU A 136 15.02 1.76 -10.20
N GLN A 137 16.15 1.08 -10.10
CA GLN A 137 16.81 0.49 -11.26
C GLN A 137 15.94 -0.62 -11.83
N CYS A 138 15.63 -0.55 -13.12
CA CYS A 138 14.80 -1.55 -13.78
C CYS A 138 15.42 -1.93 -15.12
N TYR A 139 15.85 -3.19 -15.21
CA TYR A 139 16.39 -3.81 -16.40
C TYR A 139 15.49 -4.99 -16.80
N PRO A 140 15.41 -5.37 -18.10
CA PRO A 140 14.54 -6.45 -18.56
C PRO A 140 14.70 -7.77 -17.77
N GLU A 141 15.92 -8.12 -17.39
CA GLU A 141 16.25 -9.33 -16.64
C GLU A 141 15.62 -9.33 -15.25
N ALA A 142 15.63 -8.17 -14.57
CA ALA A 142 15.06 -8.00 -13.23
C ALA A 142 13.52 -8.07 -13.24
N LEU A 143 12.88 -7.74 -14.37
CA LEU A 143 11.44 -7.88 -14.54
C LEU A 143 11.00 -9.33 -14.76
N ARG A 144 11.86 -10.23 -15.24
CA ARG A 144 11.43 -11.60 -15.58
C ARG A 144 10.99 -12.41 -14.36
N ALA A 145 11.69 -12.27 -13.23
CA ALA A 145 11.41 -13.10 -12.05
C ALA A 145 10.02 -12.81 -11.43
N PRO A 146 9.63 -11.56 -11.13
CA PRO A 146 8.29 -11.25 -10.62
C PRO A 146 7.15 -11.65 -11.57
N PHE A 147 7.41 -11.61 -12.88
CA PHE A 147 6.44 -11.95 -13.92
C PHE A 147 6.49 -13.41 -14.37
N SER A 148 7.30 -14.26 -13.73
CA SER A 148 7.54 -15.66 -14.15
C SER A 148 6.27 -16.53 -14.18
N HIS A 149 5.24 -16.13 -13.45
CA HIS A 149 3.93 -16.79 -13.44
C HIS A 149 3.02 -16.37 -14.61
N LEU A 150 3.43 -15.37 -15.40
CA LEU A 150 2.73 -14.88 -16.58
C LEU A 150 3.48 -15.28 -17.86
N VAL A 151 2.74 -15.78 -18.85
CA VAL A 151 3.30 -16.04 -20.17
C VAL A 151 3.25 -14.75 -20.98
N MET A 152 4.36 -14.02 -21.00
CA MET A 152 4.48 -12.73 -21.66
C MET A 152 5.47 -12.77 -22.83
N LYS A 153 5.18 -11.96 -23.87
CA LYS A 153 6.11 -11.71 -24.97
C LYS A 153 7.13 -10.63 -24.55
N GLU A 154 8.34 -10.69 -25.12
CA GLU A 154 9.41 -9.71 -24.84
C GLU A 154 8.99 -8.26 -25.13
N GLU A 155 8.19 -8.04 -26.18
CA GLU A 155 7.64 -6.72 -26.50
C GLU A 155 6.85 -6.09 -25.34
N MET A 156 6.15 -6.90 -24.53
CA MET A 156 5.42 -6.38 -23.38
C MET A 156 6.37 -5.90 -22.27
N PHE A 157 7.49 -6.59 -22.05
CA PHE A 157 8.52 -6.14 -21.11
C PHE A 157 9.16 -4.83 -21.58
N ASN A 158 9.42 -4.70 -22.88
CA ASN A 158 9.98 -3.48 -23.48
C ASN A 158 9.04 -2.26 -23.38
N ASN A 159 7.72 -2.50 -23.33
CA ASN A 159 6.74 -1.43 -23.11
C ASN A 159 6.55 -1.10 -21.62
N LEU A 160 6.63 -2.11 -20.75
CA LEU A 160 6.35 -1.96 -19.33
C LEU A 160 7.53 -1.41 -18.52
N GLY A 161 8.75 -1.86 -18.82
CA GLY A 161 9.96 -1.43 -18.11
C GLY A 161 10.13 0.09 -18.07
N PRO A 162 10.11 0.79 -19.23
CA PRO A 162 10.18 2.25 -19.26
C PRO A 162 9.07 2.94 -18.46
N ALA A 163 7.87 2.34 -18.41
CA ALA A 163 6.75 2.86 -17.65
C ALA A 163 7.01 2.85 -16.15
N ILE A 164 7.55 1.73 -15.63
CA ILE A 164 7.94 1.57 -14.22
C ILE A 164 9.06 2.56 -13.86
N VAL A 165 10.12 2.64 -14.68
CA VAL A 165 11.26 3.57 -14.47
C VAL A 165 10.80 5.02 -14.42
N SER A 166 9.87 5.39 -15.30
CA SER A 166 9.40 6.78 -15.37
C SER A 166 8.62 7.21 -14.12
N GLY A 167 8.09 6.26 -13.33
CA GLY A 167 7.16 6.50 -12.23
C GLY A 167 5.87 7.20 -12.65
N ARG A 168 5.55 7.19 -13.95
CA ARG A 168 4.35 7.82 -14.52
C ARG A 168 3.22 6.82 -14.70
N SER A 169 2.01 7.33 -14.88
CA SER A 169 0.83 6.48 -15.03
C SER A 169 0.90 5.54 -16.23
N VAL A 170 0.37 4.33 -16.03
CA VAL A 170 0.28 3.26 -17.03
C VAL A 170 -1.19 3.00 -17.33
N PHE A 171 -1.54 2.92 -18.62
CA PHE A 171 -2.83 2.45 -19.08
C PHE A 171 -2.70 1.04 -19.62
N ILE A 172 -3.36 0.07 -18.98
CA ILE A 172 -3.41 -1.31 -19.42
C ILE A 172 -4.81 -1.57 -19.98
N TYR A 173 -4.92 -1.92 -21.25
CA TYR A 173 -6.21 -2.13 -21.91
C TYR A 173 -6.24 -3.43 -22.70
N GLY A 174 -7.44 -3.96 -22.89
CA GLY A 174 -7.67 -5.16 -23.71
C GLY A 174 -8.77 -6.03 -23.14
N PRO A 175 -9.14 -7.14 -23.81
CA PRO A 175 -10.29 -7.94 -23.43
C PRO A 175 -10.18 -8.49 -21.98
N PRO A 176 -11.32 -8.75 -21.32
CA PRO A 176 -11.34 -9.31 -19.97
C PRO A 176 -10.70 -10.70 -19.93
N GLY A 177 -10.12 -11.05 -18.77
CA GLY A 177 -9.55 -12.39 -18.56
C GLY A 177 -8.14 -12.60 -19.11
N ASN A 178 -7.43 -11.56 -19.56
CA ASN A 178 -6.06 -11.69 -20.08
C ASN A 178 -4.93 -11.30 -19.09
N GLY A 179 -5.25 -11.19 -17.80
CA GLY A 179 -4.22 -11.03 -16.76
C GLY A 179 -3.75 -9.59 -16.49
N LYS A 180 -4.54 -8.57 -16.83
CA LYS A 180 -4.22 -7.15 -16.55
C LYS A 180 -3.95 -6.88 -15.05
N THR A 181 -4.84 -7.35 -14.17
CA THR A 181 -4.69 -7.22 -12.72
C THR A 181 -3.46 -7.99 -12.21
N ALA A 182 -3.16 -9.16 -12.77
CA ALA A 182 -1.98 -9.95 -12.41
C ALA A 182 -0.68 -9.25 -12.84
N MET A 183 -0.68 -8.61 -14.01
CA MET A 183 0.42 -7.77 -14.48
C MET A 183 0.68 -6.62 -13.51
N ALA A 184 -0.36 -5.90 -13.09
CA ALA A 184 -0.24 -4.80 -12.13
C ALA A 184 0.30 -5.26 -10.76
N ARG A 185 -0.11 -6.44 -10.26
CA ARG A 185 0.44 -7.03 -9.03
C ARG A 185 1.91 -7.41 -9.18
N SER A 186 2.28 -8.00 -10.31
CA SER A 186 3.68 -8.34 -10.62
C SER A 186 4.61 -7.13 -10.63
N ILE A 187 4.10 -5.95 -11.01
CA ILE A 187 4.84 -4.68 -10.92
C ILE A 187 5.11 -4.34 -9.45
N GLY A 188 4.11 -4.50 -8.57
CA GLY A 188 4.30 -4.31 -7.13
C GLY A 188 5.32 -5.29 -6.54
N ASP A 189 5.30 -6.56 -6.96
CA ASP A 189 6.27 -7.56 -6.54
C ASP A 189 7.69 -7.22 -7.02
N PHE A 190 7.82 -6.71 -8.25
CA PHE A 190 9.07 -6.16 -8.76
C PHE A 190 9.58 -5.00 -7.91
N MET A 191 8.71 -4.03 -7.58
CA MET A 191 9.09 -2.89 -6.76
C MET A 191 9.56 -3.32 -5.36
N ASN A 192 8.93 -4.33 -4.77
CA ASN A 192 9.35 -4.87 -3.47
C ASN A 192 10.70 -5.60 -3.57
N THR A 193 10.90 -6.41 -4.61
CA THR A 193 12.13 -7.19 -4.80
C THR A 193 13.35 -6.29 -5.06
N THR A 194 13.17 -5.27 -5.90
CA THR A 194 14.27 -4.39 -6.34
C THR A 194 14.42 -3.13 -5.49
N GLY A 195 13.31 -2.62 -4.96
CA GLY A 195 13.23 -1.38 -4.21
C GLY A 195 13.12 -1.55 -2.70
N GLY A 196 13.01 -2.78 -2.22
CA GLY A 196 12.83 -3.10 -0.81
C GLY A 196 11.54 -2.56 -0.21
N SER A 197 11.41 -2.84 1.09
CA SER A 197 10.36 -2.32 1.96
C SER A 197 10.56 -0.83 2.26
N ILE A 198 9.47 -0.13 2.55
CA ILE A 198 9.42 1.31 2.79
C ILE A 198 8.90 1.63 4.18
N PHE A 199 9.00 2.90 4.60
CA PHE A 199 8.54 3.35 5.91
C PHE A 199 7.34 4.29 5.79
N VAL A 200 6.29 4.01 6.54
CA VAL A 200 5.06 4.81 6.60
C VAL A 200 4.74 5.13 8.05
N PRO A 201 4.47 6.39 8.42
CA PRO A 201 4.17 6.73 9.80
C PRO A 201 2.77 6.26 10.18
N TYR A 202 2.53 6.02 11.46
CA TYR A 202 1.17 5.79 11.96
C TYR A 202 0.25 6.98 11.67
N ALA A 203 0.76 8.20 11.92
CA ALA A 203 0.07 9.44 11.67
C ALA A 203 1.07 10.59 11.46
N PHE A 204 0.62 11.69 10.86
CA PHE A 204 1.33 12.96 10.81
C PHE A 204 0.45 14.12 11.30
N VAL A 205 1.07 15.25 11.61
CA VAL A 205 0.37 16.51 11.94
C VAL A 205 0.40 17.44 10.73
N ALA A 206 -0.76 17.94 10.32
CA ALA A 206 -0.90 19.02 9.35
C ALA A 206 -1.88 20.08 9.85
N ASP A 207 -1.44 21.33 9.87
CA ASP A 207 -2.25 22.47 10.36
C ASP A 207 -2.89 22.21 11.74
N GLY A 208 -2.12 21.62 12.66
CA GLY A 208 -2.60 21.27 14.02
C GLY A 208 -3.56 20.09 14.09
N ASN A 209 -3.89 19.45 12.96
CA ASN A 209 -4.76 18.28 12.90
C ASN A 209 -3.93 16.99 12.73
N ILE A 210 -4.35 15.93 13.40
CA ILE A 210 -3.76 14.60 13.22
C ILE A 210 -4.39 13.92 12.01
N VAL A 211 -3.54 13.39 11.13
CA VAL A 211 -3.95 12.57 9.97
C VAL A 211 -3.32 11.20 10.10
N THR A 212 -4.16 10.16 10.23
CA THR A 212 -3.72 8.76 10.27
C THR A 212 -3.41 8.24 8.87
N VAL A 213 -2.33 7.47 8.73
CA VAL A 213 -1.83 6.98 7.44
C VAL A 213 -1.76 5.46 7.42
N PHE A 214 -1.03 4.87 8.37
CA PHE A 214 -0.88 3.43 8.45
C PHE A 214 -2.24 2.73 8.61
N ASP A 215 -2.50 1.74 7.77
CA ASP A 215 -3.73 0.98 7.76
C ASP A 215 -3.38 -0.52 7.63
N PRO A 216 -3.60 -1.34 8.68
CA PRO A 216 -3.22 -2.75 8.66
C PRO A 216 -4.02 -3.58 7.64
N SER A 217 -5.13 -3.06 7.10
CA SER A 217 -5.87 -3.72 6.02
C SER A 217 -5.25 -3.49 4.63
N LEU A 218 -4.41 -2.47 4.49
CA LEU A 218 -3.79 -2.07 3.21
C LEU A 218 -2.26 -2.22 3.22
N HIS A 219 -1.64 -2.10 4.38
CA HIS A 219 -0.19 -2.14 4.54
C HIS A 219 0.24 -3.46 5.20
N ALA A 220 0.96 -4.28 4.43
CA ALA A 220 1.60 -5.47 4.94
C ALA A 220 2.91 -5.09 5.65
N VAL A 221 2.94 -5.29 6.97
CA VAL A 221 4.14 -5.06 7.81
C VAL A 221 5.22 -6.07 7.44
N GLU A 222 6.47 -5.61 7.38
CA GLU A 222 7.63 -6.48 7.21
C GLU A 222 8.52 -6.32 8.44
N ASP A 223 8.57 -7.37 9.27
CA ASP A 223 9.38 -7.36 10.48
C ASP A 223 10.86 -7.23 10.12
N ALA A 224 11.58 -6.40 10.87
CA ALA A 224 13.04 -6.45 10.85
C ALA A 224 13.48 -7.84 11.35
N PRO A 225 14.57 -8.42 10.83
CA PRO A 225 15.10 -9.68 11.34
C PRO A 225 15.24 -9.55 12.86
N ALA A 226 14.59 -10.43 13.62
CA ALA A 226 14.66 -10.42 15.07
C ALA A 226 16.12 -10.68 15.47
N GLU A 227 16.77 -9.70 16.11
CA GLU A 227 17.99 -9.97 16.86
C GLU A 227 17.63 -10.95 17.98
N VAL A 228 18.18 -12.16 17.89
CA VAL A 228 17.93 -13.25 18.84
C VAL A 228 18.51 -12.85 20.20
N GLY A 229 17.63 -12.45 21.13
CA GLY A 229 17.94 -12.13 22.52
C GLY A 229 16.67 -12.09 23.36
N ASP A 230 16.79 -12.29 24.68
CA ASP A 230 15.67 -12.33 25.63
C ASP A 230 14.72 -11.12 25.44
N GLU A 231 13.44 -11.38 25.14
CA GLU A 231 12.45 -10.38 24.71
C GLU A 231 12.28 -9.21 25.70
N ALA A 232 12.37 -9.49 27.00
CA ALA A 232 12.23 -8.48 28.04
C ALA A 232 13.43 -7.52 28.12
N ASP A 233 14.66 -8.04 27.98
CA ASP A 233 15.89 -7.25 28.08
C ASP A 233 16.18 -6.50 26.77
N ALA A 234 15.80 -7.09 25.63
CA ALA A 234 15.86 -6.46 24.31
C ALA A 234 14.90 -5.27 24.18
N THR A 235 13.70 -5.34 24.78
CA THR A 235 12.72 -4.25 24.75
C THR A 235 13.18 -3.04 25.55
N ILE A 236 13.75 -3.26 26.75
CA ILE A 236 14.30 -2.18 27.58
C ILE A 236 15.51 -1.54 26.89
N ARG A 237 16.41 -2.34 26.30
CA ARG A 237 17.53 -1.80 25.52
C ARG A 237 17.05 -0.96 24.35
N LYS A 238 16.11 -1.44 23.52
CA LYS A 238 15.56 -0.67 22.39
C LYS A 238 14.95 0.68 22.80
N LEU A 239 14.30 0.76 23.97
CA LEU A 239 13.75 2.01 24.50
C LEU A 239 14.82 3.00 25.02
N LEU A 240 16.01 2.50 25.35
CA LEU A 240 17.13 3.27 25.91
C LEU A 240 18.27 3.53 24.90
N THR A 241 18.31 2.82 23.77
CA THR A 241 19.34 2.94 22.73
C THR A 241 19.15 4.20 21.88
N THR A 242 20.20 5.03 21.81
CA THR A 242 20.35 6.14 20.86
C THR A 242 20.71 5.60 19.48
N GLY A 243 20.07 6.09 18.41
CA GLY A 243 20.32 5.64 17.03
C GLY A 243 19.48 4.44 16.55
N ALA A 244 18.47 4.03 17.31
CA ALA A 244 17.49 3.05 16.85
C ALA A 244 16.51 3.64 15.82
N MET A 245 15.82 2.79 15.06
CA MET A 245 14.73 3.21 14.16
C MET A 245 13.62 3.94 14.94
N ASP A 246 13.13 5.06 14.41
CA ASP A 246 11.97 5.77 14.94
C ASP A 246 10.72 4.89 14.85
N GLN A 247 10.18 4.51 16.01
CA GLN A 247 9.05 3.58 16.11
C GLN A 247 7.72 4.21 15.68
N ARG A 248 7.67 5.53 15.44
CA ARG A 248 6.49 6.18 14.84
C ARG A 248 6.28 5.75 13.39
N TRP A 249 7.28 5.13 12.79
CA TRP A 249 7.28 4.61 11.43
C TRP A 249 7.18 3.09 11.43
N VAL A 250 6.36 2.59 10.51
CA VAL A 250 6.16 1.16 10.28
C VAL A 250 6.87 0.78 8.99
N ARG A 251 7.73 -0.24 9.07
CA ARG A 251 8.32 -0.88 7.89
C ARG A 251 7.27 -1.74 7.21
N ILE A 252 6.95 -1.43 5.96
CA ILE A 252 5.93 -2.13 5.19
C ILE A 252 6.47 -2.54 3.83
N ARG A 253 5.91 -3.61 3.28
CA ARG A 253 6.01 -3.88 1.85
C ARG A 253 5.42 -2.71 1.07
N ARG A 254 6.01 -2.36 -0.07
CA ARG A 254 5.46 -1.32 -0.95
C ARG A 254 4.00 -1.66 -1.28
N PRO A 255 3.06 -0.75 -1.01
CA PRO A 255 1.64 -1.05 -1.06
C PRO A 255 1.20 -1.35 -2.50
N VAL A 256 0.31 -2.32 -2.66
CA VAL A 256 -0.37 -2.60 -3.93
C VAL A 256 -1.87 -2.48 -3.68
N ILE A 257 -2.37 -1.25 -3.79
CA ILE A 257 -3.77 -0.94 -3.51
C ILE A 257 -4.56 -1.03 -4.81
N VAL A 258 -5.62 -1.83 -4.79
CA VAL A 258 -6.50 -2.07 -5.95
C VAL A 258 -7.88 -1.55 -5.62
N THR A 259 -8.43 -0.76 -6.52
CA THR A 259 -9.81 -0.24 -6.46
C THR A 259 -10.58 -0.61 -7.72
N GLY A 260 -11.84 -0.98 -7.59
CA GLY A 260 -12.74 -1.33 -8.67
C GLY A 260 -13.89 -0.33 -8.84
N GLY A 261 -15.11 -0.84 -9.02
CA GLY A 261 -16.30 -0.02 -9.25
C GLY A 261 -16.73 0.85 -8.06
N GLU A 262 -16.25 0.55 -6.85
CA GLU A 262 -16.56 1.28 -5.62
C GLU A 262 -15.87 2.64 -5.50
N LEU A 263 -14.84 2.91 -6.32
CA LEU A 263 -14.07 4.14 -6.26
C LEU A 263 -14.95 5.37 -6.51
N GLY A 264 -14.94 6.29 -5.56
CA GLY A 264 -15.55 7.63 -5.65
C GLY A 264 -14.54 8.74 -5.35
N LEU A 265 -14.86 9.97 -5.75
CA LEU A 265 -13.98 11.13 -5.53
C LEU A 265 -13.75 11.42 -4.04
N ASP A 266 -14.74 11.14 -3.20
CA ASP A 266 -14.66 11.30 -1.74
C ASP A 266 -13.57 10.41 -1.11
N MET A 267 -13.20 9.31 -1.77
CA MET A 267 -12.11 8.43 -1.31
C MET A 267 -10.73 9.06 -1.54
N LEU A 268 -10.66 10.10 -2.37
CA LEU A 268 -9.44 10.84 -2.72
C LEU A 268 -9.24 12.11 -1.87
N ASP A 269 -10.14 12.37 -0.92
CA ASP A 269 -10.04 13.49 0.01
C ASP A 269 -9.87 12.98 1.45
N LEU A 270 -9.41 13.86 2.34
CA LEU A 270 -9.25 13.53 3.75
C LEU A 270 -10.60 13.18 4.37
N ARG A 271 -10.67 12.03 5.06
CA ARG A 271 -11.86 11.62 5.79
C ARG A 271 -11.81 12.13 7.21
N TYR A 272 -12.59 13.16 7.49
CA TYR A 272 -12.73 13.71 8.84
C TYR A 272 -13.72 12.91 9.67
N ASN A 273 -13.33 12.48 10.86
CA ASN A 273 -14.26 11.96 11.86
C ASN A 273 -14.71 13.12 12.76
N ALA A 274 -15.97 13.54 12.66
CA ALA A 274 -16.48 14.68 13.44
C ALA A 274 -16.61 14.40 14.95
N GLU A 275 -16.80 13.13 15.34
CA GLU A 275 -16.87 12.72 16.74
C GLU A 275 -15.47 12.67 17.36
N ALA A 276 -14.52 12.02 16.67
CA ALA A 276 -13.16 11.84 17.16
C ALA A 276 -12.21 13.02 16.86
N LYS A 277 -12.61 13.91 15.94
CA LYS A 277 -11.91 15.15 15.54
C LYS A 277 -10.47 14.93 15.09
N PHE A 278 -10.26 13.91 14.25
CA PHE A 278 -9.03 13.70 13.50
C PHE A 278 -9.35 13.13 12.11
N TYR A 279 -8.34 13.13 11.23
CA TYR A 279 -8.49 12.72 9.84
C TYR A 279 -7.88 11.35 9.57
N GLN A 280 -8.39 10.71 8.53
CA GLN A 280 -7.75 9.58 7.87
C GLN A 280 -7.30 10.00 6.47
N ALA A 281 -6.07 9.60 6.11
CA ALA A 281 -5.51 9.84 4.80
C ALA A 281 -6.32 9.11 3.70
N PRO A 282 -6.46 9.70 2.50
CA PRO A 282 -7.15 9.08 1.38
C PRO A 282 -6.39 7.87 0.82
N ILE A 283 -7.08 7.04 0.04
CA ILE A 283 -6.55 5.73 -0.38
C ILE A 283 -5.33 5.81 -1.32
N HIS A 284 -5.26 6.83 -2.18
CA HIS A 284 -4.12 7.01 -3.09
C HIS A 284 -2.88 7.48 -2.33
N PHE A 285 -3.07 8.29 -1.29
CA PHE A 285 -2.01 8.71 -0.40
C PHE A 285 -1.41 7.51 0.35
N LYS A 286 -2.26 6.58 0.82
CA LYS A 286 -1.81 5.31 1.42
C LYS A 286 -1.04 4.42 0.43
N ALA A 287 -1.19 4.64 -0.88
CA ALA A 287 -0.47 3.89 -1.91
C ALA A 287 0.93 4.44 -2.21
N ASN A 288 1.35 5.57 -1.60
CA ASN A 288 2.63 6.21 -1.87
C ASN A 288 3.80 5.22 -1.74
N GLY A 289 4.74 5.32 -2.68
CA GLY A 289 5.90 4.42 -2.74
C GLY A 289 5.60 3.02 -3.32
N GLY A 290 4.36 2.75 -3.74
CA GLY A 290 3.96 1.48 -4.35
C GLY A 290 3.10 1.66 -5.61
N VAL A 291 2.08 0.81 -5.76
CA VAL A 291 1.17 0.75 -6.90
C VAL A 291 -0.24 1.10 -6.46
N PHE A 292 -0.90 1.98 -7.24
CA PHE A 292 -2.32 2.27 -7.12
C PHE A 292 -3.04 1.87 -8.41
N LEU A 293 -3.74 0.74 -8.37
CA LEU A 293 -4.45 0.15 -9.50
C LEU A 293 -5.94 0.51 -9.46
N ILE A 294 -6.41 1.14 -10.53
CA ILE A 294 -7.84 1.32 -10.80
C ILE A 294 -8.24 0.28 -11.84
N ASP A 295 -8.85 -0.80 -11.37
CA ASP A 295 -9.36 -1.87 -12.22
C ASP A 295 -10.75 -1.54 -12.77
N ASP A 296 -11.07 -2.11 -13.93
CA ASP A 296 -12.29 -1.80 -14.67
C ASP A 296 -12.55 -0.28 -14.84
N PHE A 297 -11.50 0.47 -15.16
CA PHE A 297 -11.57 1.91 -15.36
C PHE A 297 -12.63 2.28 -16.42
N GLY A 298 -13.54 3.18 -16.06
CA GLY A 298 -14.77 3.45 -16.79
C GLY A 298 -16.04 2.93 -16.13
N ARG A 299 -15.93 2.11 -15.08
CA ARG A 299 -17.06 1.49 -14.37
C ARG A 299 -17.16 1.91 -12.90
N GLN A 300 -16.50 3.00 -12.53
CA GLN A 300 -16.48 3.56 -11.18
C GLN A 300 -17.75 4.36 -10.88
N ARG A 301 -17.99 4.65 -9.59
CA ARG A 301 -19.08 5.55 -9.17
C ARG A 301 -18.89 6.96 -9.68
N CYS A 302 -17.65 7.44 -9.78
CA CYS A 302 -17.31 8.69 -10.45
C CYS A 302 -16.95 8.46 -11.92
N SER A 303 -17.17 9.46 -12.77
CA SER A 303 -16.77 9.36 -14.17
C SER A 303 -15.23 9.40 -14.34
N PRO A 304 -14.70 8.75 -15.39
CA PRO A 304 -13.28 8.85 -15.76
C PRO A 304 -12.76 10.29 -15.86
N LYS A 305 -13.60 11.17 -16.42
CA LYS A 305 -13.28 12.59 -16.61
C LYS A 305 -13.14 13.32 -15.27
N GLU A 306 -14.04 13.09 -14.32
CA GLU A 306 -13.93 13.70 -12.99
C GLU A 306 -12.69 13.22 -12.24
N LEU A 307 -12.41 11.92 -12.28
CA LEU A 307 -11.23 11.34 -11.63
C LEU A 307 -9.93 11.94 -12.20
N LEU A 308 -9.82 12.01 -13.52
CA LEU A 308 -8.64 12.58 -14.16
C LEU A 308 -8.54 14.10 -13.97
N ASN A 309 -9.66 14.83 -13.93
CA ASN A 309 -9.67 16.25 -13.59
C ASN A 309 -9.11 16.49 -12.18
N ARG A 310 -9.49 15.68 -11.20
CA ARG A 310 -8.99 15.74 -9.83
C ARG A 310 -7.48 15.49 -9.75
N TRP A 311 -6.93 14.74 -10.70
CA TRP A 311 -5.53 14.34 -10.76
C TRP A 311 -4.72 14.96 -11.90
N ILE A 312 -5.18 16.07 -12.49
CA ILE A 312 -4.39 16.80 -13.48
C ILE A 312 -3.02 17.16 -12.91
N LEU A 313 -3.02 17.89 -11.78
CA LEU A 313 -1.78 18.33 -11.11
C LEU A 313 -0.99 17.14 -10.53
N PRO A 314 -1.60 16.20 -9.77
CA PRO A 314 -0.90 15.01 -9.29
C PRO A 314 -0.19 14.18 -10.37
N LEU A 315 -0.78 14.01 -11.55
CA LEU A 315 -0.17 13.27 -12.66
C LEU A 315 0.92 14.07 -13.39
N GLU A 316 0.89 15.40 -13.32
CA GLU A 316 1.86 16.29 -13.98
C GLU A 316 3.06 16.61 -13.06
N ASP A 317 2.80 17.07 -11.84
CA ASP A 317 3.78 17.65 -10.92
C ASP A 317 4.15 16.71 -9.74
N ARG A 318 3.51 15.53 -9.66
CA ARG A 318 3.75 14.50 -8.62
C ARG A 318 3.54 15.00 -7.19
N HIS A 319 2.62 15.93 -7.01
CA HIS A 319 2.10 16.32 -5.72
C HIS A 319 0.59 16.47 -5.75
N ASP A 320 -0.06 16.19 -4.62
CA ASP A 320 -1.48 16.45 -4.42
C ASP A 320 -1.69 17.53 -3.35
N PHE A 321 -2.87 18.15 -3.36
CA PHE A 321 -3.29 19.10 -2.34
C PHE A 321 -4.48 18.52 -1.58
N LEU A 322 -4.29 18.32 -0.28
CA LEU A 322 -5.36 17.90 0.62
C LEU A 322 -5.88 19.10 1.41
N THR A 323 -7.17 19.10 1.70
CA THR A 323 -7.85 20.20 2.37
C THR A 323 -8.42 19.72 3.70
N VAL A 324 -8.06 20.38 4.80
CA VAL A 324 -8.68 20.14 6.12
C VAL A 324 -10.01 20.90 6.24
N ALA A 325 -10.82 20.59 7.25
CA ALA A 325 -12.14 21.21 7.44
C ALA A 325 -12.08 22.72 7.70
N SER A 326 -10.92 23.25 8.14
CA SER A 326 -10.68 24.70 8.24
C SER A 326 -10.58 25.39 6.87
N GLY A 327 -10.54 24.64 5.77
CA GLY A 327 -10.36 25.12 4.40
C GLY A 327 -8.90 25.32 4.00
N LYS A 328 -7.96 25.18 4.94
CA LYS A 328 -6.53 25.23 4.63
C LYS A 328 -6.10 24.02 3.82
N LYS A 329 -5.16 24.27 2.90
CA LYS A 329 -4.60 23.26 2.02
C LYS A 329 -3.14 23.03 2.35
N PHE A 330 -2.70 21.79 2.24
CA PHE A 330 -1.30 21.43 2.35
C PHE A 330 -0.92 20.48 1.21
N GLN A 331 0.32 20.59 0.78
CA GLN A 331 0.87 19.80 -0.31
C GLN A 331 1.41 18.47 0.23
N VAL A 332 1.18 17.39 -0.52
CA VAL A 332 1.66 16.05 -0.19
C VAL A 332 2.27 15.37 -1.43
N PRO A 333 3.27 14.49 -1.26
CA PRO A 333 3.83 13.73 -2.37
C PRO A 333 2.81 12.80 -3.02
N PHE A 334 2.97 12.58 -4.33
CA PHE A 334 2.20 11.65 -5.14
C PHE A 334 3.19 10.70 -5.86
N GLU A 335 3.74 9.78 -5.07
CA GLU A 335 4.91 8.96 -5.40
C GLU A 335 4.56 7.51 -5.78
N GLN A 336 3.27 7.19 -5.90
CA GLN A 336 2.78 5.89 -6.34
C GLN A 336 2.76 5.77 -7.88
N LEU A 337 2.96 4.56 -8.38
CA LEU A 337 2.69 4.23 -9.78
C LEU A 337 1.20 3.99 -9.97
N ILE A 338 0.54 4.87 -10.71
CA ILE A 338 -0.88 4.69 -11.05
C ILE A 338 -1.03 3.79 -12.26
N ILE A 339 -1.90 2.79 -12.13
CA ILE A 339 -2.26 1.90 -13.22
C ILE A 339 -3.76 1.99 -13.45
N PHE A 340 -4.17 2.35 -14.66
CA PHE A 340 -5.56 2.26 -15.11
C PHE A 340 -5.70 0.97 -15.92
N SER A 341 -6.55 0.06 -15.47
CA SER A 341 -6.87 -1.19 -16.19
C SER A 341 -8.29 -1.10 -16.73
N THR A 342 -8.51 -1.34 -18.02
CA THR A 342 -9.87 -1.34 -18.59
C THR A 342 -10.08 -2.43 -19.64
N ASN A 343 -11.35 -2.82 -19.77
CA ASN A 343 -11.86 -3.69 -20.82
C ASN A 343 -12.47 -2.89 -22.00
N LEU A 344 -12.61 -1.57 -21.85
CA LEU A 344 -13.18 -0.66 -22.84
C LEU A 344 -12.09 -0.09 -23.76
N ASP A 345 -12.47 0.45 -24.91
CA ASP A 345 -11.52 1.21 -25.73
C ASP A 345 -11.14 2.49 -24.96
N PRO A 346 -9.84 2.79 -24.77
CA PRO A 346 -9.40 4.02 -24.12
C PRO A 346 -10.01 5.31 -24.73
N LYS A 347 -10.32 5.31 -26.03
CA LYS A 347 -10.93 6.46 -26.74
C LYS A 347 -12.37 6.74 -26.32
N ASP A 348 -13.07 5.73 -25.81
CA ASP A 348 -14.46 5.86 -25.36
C ASP A 348 -14.54 6.43 -23.92
N LEU A 349 -13.43 6.40 -23.20
CA LEU A 349 -13.37 6.80 -21.79
C LEU A 349 -13.03 8.28 -21.62
N VAL A 350 -12.09 8.78 -22.43
CA VAL A 350 -11.42 10.07 -22.21
C VAL A 350 -10.96 10.69 -23.53
N ASP A 351 -10.81 12.01 -23.56
CA ASP A 351 -10.35 12.74 -24.74
C ASP A 351 -8.83 12.59 -24.99
N ASP A 352 -8.40 13.04 -26.18
CA ASP A 352 -6.99 13.02 -26.58
C ASP A 352 -6.08 13.86 -25.65
N ALA A 353 -6.60 14.90 -25.01
CA ALA A 353 -5.81 15.73 -24.09
C ALA A 353 -5.45 14.94 -22.83
N PHE A 354 -6.38 14.16 -22.28
CA PHE A 354 -6.11 13.25 -21.16
C PHE A 354 -5.22 12.07 -21.56
N LEU A 355 -5.46 11.47 -22.72
CA LEU A 355 -4.61 10.38 -23.22
C LEU A 355 -3.16 10.79 -23.45
N ARG A 356 -2.84 12.09 -23.57
CA ARG A 356 -1.46 12.60 -23.61
C ARG A 356 -0.79 12.63 -22.24
N ARG A 357 -1.56 12.73 -21.16
CA ARG A 357 -1.04 12.71 -19.77
C ARG A 357 -0.70 11.29 -19.33
N ILE A 358 -1.38 10.30 -19.88
CA ILE A 358 -1.10 8.88 -19.64
C ILE A 358 -0.07 8.41 -20.68
N ARG A 359 1.21 8.42 -20.28
CA ARG A 359 2.32 8.28 -21.24
C ARG A 359 2.52 6.86 -21.75
N HIS A 360 2.22 5.86 -20.94
CA HIS A 360 2.47 4.47 -21.27
C HIS A 360 1.14 3.73 -21.48
N LYS A 361 0.97 3.17 -22.67
CA LYS A 361 -0.22 2.40 -23.06
C LYS A 361 0.22 0.99 -23.40
N VAL A 362 -0.25 0.01 -22.62
CA VAL A 362 0.11 -1.40 -22.75
C VAL A 362 -1.14 -2.19 -23.14
N GLY A 363 -1.15 -2.71 -24.36
CA GLY A 363 -2.22 -3.56 -24.87
C GLY A 363 -2.03 -5.01 -24.44
N VAL A 364 -2.96 -5.53 -23.65
CA VAL A 364 -3.02 -6.94 -23.23
C VAL A 364 -4.13 -7.63 -24.01
N LEU A 365 -3.77 -8.09 -25.20
CA LEU A 365 -4.68 -8.69 -26.16
C LEU A 365 -4.89 -10.19 -25.91
N ALA A 366 -5.77 -10.78 -26.71
CA ALA A 366 -5.99 -12.22 -26.71
C ALA A 366 -4.67 -12.98 -26.98
N PRO A 367 -4.38 -14.07 -26.25
CA PRO A 367 -3.19 -14.86 -26.47
C PRO A 367 -3.20 -15.50 -27.86
N THR A 368 -2.03 -15.54 -28.50
CA THR A 368 -1.81 -16.40 -29.65
C THR A 368 -1.87 -17.87 -29.21
N ARG A 369 -2.08 -18.80 -30.15
CA ARG A 369 -2.25 -20.22 -29.82
C ARG A 369 -1.08 -20.81 -29.04
N ASP A 370 0.14 -20.49 -29.42
CA ASP A 370 1.36 -20.90 -28.71
C ASP A 370 1.41 -20.37 -27.27
N VAL A 371 1.00 -19.12 -27.05
CA VAL A 371 0.91 -18.52 -25.71
C VAL A 371 -0.21 -19.18 -24.91
N TYR A 372 -1.38 -19.42 -25.51
CA TYR A 372 -2.50 -20.09 -24.88
C TYR A 372 -2.13 -21.51 -24.42
N GLU A 373 -1.51 -22.31 -25.29
CA GLU A 373 -1.06 -23.67 -24.97
C GLU A 373 -0.08 -23.69 -23.78
N ARG A 374 0.86 -22.71 -23.72
CA ARG A 374 1.77 -22.56 -22.59
C ARG A 374 1.06 -22.20 -21.29
N ILE A 375 0.10 -21.28 -21.33
CA ILE A 375 -0.73 -20.90 -20.17
C ILE A 375 -1.56 -22.10 -19.71
N PHE A 376 -2.14 -22.84 -20.65
CA PHE A 376 -2.96 -24.02 -20.40
C PHE A 376 -2.14 -25.13 -19.74
N ALA A 377 -0.93 -25.43 -20.25
CA ALA A 377 -0.01 -26.38 -19.64
C ALA A 377 0.44 -25.96 -18.23
N GLY A 378 0.72 -24.67 -18.01
CA GLY A 378 1.04 -24.14 -16.69
C GLY A 378 -0.10 -24.34 -15.69
N ASN A 379 -1.35 -24.10 -16.10
CA ASN A 379 -2.53 -24.34 -15.26
C ASN A 379 -2.77 -25.83 -15.01
N CYS A 380 -2.55 -26.70 -16.00
CA CYS A 380 -2.61 -28.16 -15.80
C CYS A 380 -1.66 -28.60 -14.68
N LYS A 381 -0.39 -28.16 -14.74
CA LYS A 381 0.61 -28.46 -13.71
C LYS A 381 0.19 -27.94 -12.33
N ARG A 382 -0.31 -26.70 -12.25
CA ARG A 382 -0.80 -26.09 -10.99
C ARG A 382 -1.97 -26.85 -10.37
N LEU A 383 -2.85 -27.40 -11.19
CA LEU A 383 -4.04 -28.14 -10.77
C LEU A 383 -3.81 -29.64 -10.62
N GLY A 384 -2.58 -30.13 -10.87
CA GLY A 384 -2.25 -31.56 -10.81
C GLY A 384 -2.88 -32.39 -11.94
N LEU A 385 -3.15 -31.78 -13.09
CA LEU A 385 -3.72 -32.41 -14.29
C LEU A 385 -2.62 -32.77 -15.29
N ASN A 386 -2.75 -33.92 -15.95
CA ASN A 386 -1.93 -34.25 -17.12
C ASN A 386 -2.29 -33.35 -18.30
N TYR A 387 -1.31 -32.83 -19.01
CA TYR A 387 -1.58 -32.03 -20.22
C TYR A 387 -2.14 -32.91 -21.35
N SER A 388 -3.14 -32.40 -22.08
CA SER A 388 -3.74 -33.05 -23.25
C SER A 388 -3.83 -32.05 -24.39
N ALA A 389 -3.08 -32.29 -25.47
CA ALA A 389 -3.14 -31.47 -26.68
C ALA A 389 -4.52 -31.52 -27.35
N GLU A 390 -5.13 -32.71 -27.40
CA GLU A 390 -6.46 -32.94 -27.98
C GLU A 390 -7.56 -32.10 -27.32
N ALA A 391 -7.45 -31.83 -26.02
CA ALA A 391 -8.38 -30.95 -25.31
C ALA A 391 -8.26 -29.50 -25.79
N VAL A 392 -7.04 -29.02 -26.04
CA VAL A 392 -6.79 -27.67 -26.57
C VAL A 392 -7.22 -27.57 -28.03
N ASP A 393 -6.88 -28.56 -28.85
CA ASP A 393 -7.32 -28.65 -30.25
C ASP A 393 -8.84 -28.54 -30.37
N TYR A 394 -9.56 -29.29 -29.53
CA TYR A 394 -11.02 -29.23 -29.48
C TYR A 394 -11.54 -27.80 -29.20
N LEU A 395 -10.95 -27.07 -28.25
CA LEU A 395 -11.37 -25.68 -27.94
C LEU A 395 -11.18 -24.75 -29.14
N TYR A 396 -10.06 -24.88 -29.85
CA TYR A 396 -9.79 -24.10 -31.05
C TYR A 396 -10.73 -24.45 -32.20
N GLU A 397 -10.92 -25.73 -32.49
CA GLU A 397 -11.81 -26.21 -33.56
C GLU A 397 -13.28 -25.83 -33.33
N ARG A 398 -13.73 -25.93 -32.08
CA ARG A 398 -15.14 -25.76 -31.74
C ARG A 398 -15.53 -24.31 -31.50
N TYR A 399 -14.65 -23.52 -30.88
CA TYR A 399 -14.98 -22.18 -30.40
C TYR A 399 -14.08 -21.11 -31.01
N TYR A 400 -12.75 -21.23 -30.85
CA TYR A 400 -11.88 -20.08 -31.11
C TYR A 400 -11.70 -19.77 -32.60
N ASN A 401 -11.54 -20.80 -33.43
CA ASN A 401 -11.49 -20.63 -34.90
C ASN A 401 -12.87 -20.30 -35.50
N ARG A 402 -13.94 -20.34 -34.70
CA ARG A 402 -15.32 -20.02 -35.10
C ARG A 402 -15.79 -18.65 -34.59
N GLY A 403 -14.87 -17.77 -34.20
CA GLY A 403 -15.16 -16.37 -33.90
C GLY A 403 -15.19 -16.02 -32.41
N ARG A 404 -15.07 -16.99 -31.48
CA ARG A 404 -14.86 -16.68 -30.06
C ARG A 404 -13.40 -16.30 -29.83
N THR A 405 -13.14 -15.13 -29.26
CA THR A 405 -11.76 -14.75 -28.92
C THR A 405 -11.25 -15.55 -27.71
N PRO A 406 -10.09 -16.22 -27.78
CA PRO A 406 -9.52 -16.93 -26.65
C PRO A 406 -9.10 -15.96 -25.54
N ARG A 407 -9.27 -16.36 -24.28
CA ARG A 407 -8.86 -15.59 -23.10
C ARG A 407 -7.86 -16.41 -22.29
N ALA A 408 -6.86 -15.76 -21.70
CA ALA A 408 -5.94 -16.45 -20.80
C ALA A 408 -6.66 -17.11 -19.61
N SER A 409 -7.75 -16.51 -19.12
CA SER A 409 -8.58 -17.03 -18.03
C SER A 409 -9.32 -18.31 -18.41
N ASP A 410 -9.69 -18.49 -19.69
CA ASP A 410 -10.37 -19.71 -20.16
C ASP A 410 -9.57 -20.96 -19.77
N CYS A 411 -8.23 -20.88 -19.80
CA CYS A 411 -7.34 -21.98 -19.41
C CYS A 411 -7.60 -22.44 -17.97
N ARG A 412 -7.67 -21.50 -17.02
CA ARG A 412 -7.93 -21.83 -15.61
C ARG A 412 -9.38 -22.28 -15.42
N ASP A 413 -10.32 -21.49 -15.91
CA ASP A 413 -11.73 -21.63 -15.60
C ASP A 413 -12.27 -22.98 -16.15
N LEU A 414 -11.87 -23.37 -17.37
CA LEU A 414 -12.23 -24.66 -17.95
C LEU A 414 -11.61 -25.84 -17.18
N LEU A 415 -10.35 -25.73 -16.75
CA LEU A 415 -9.67 -26.80 -16.01
C LEU A 415 -10.23 -26.96 -14.58
N GLU A 416 -10.66 -25.87 -13.94
CA GLU A 416 -11.35 -25.93 -12.64
C GLU A 416 -12.72 -26.62 -12.74
N ILE A 417 -13.42 -26.44 -13.88
CA ILE A 417 -14.66 -27.18 -14.17
C ILE A 417 -14.36 -28.65 -14.42
N VAL A 418 -13.32 -29.00 -15.19
CA VAL A 418 -12.87 -30.39 -15.36
C VAL A 418 -12.57 -31.05 -14.01
N GLN A 419 -11.85 -30.35 -13.12
CA GLN A 419 -11.57 -30.84 -11.77
C GLN A 419 -12.87 -31.06 -10.97
N SER A 420 -13.84 -30.16 -11.11
CA SER A 420 -15.16 -30.26 -10.45
C SER A 420 -15.94 -31.47 -10.96
N ILE A 421 -15.94 -31.73 -12.27
CA ILE A 421 -16.56 -32.92 -12.88
C ILE A 421 -15.93 -34.21 -12.34
N CYS A 422 -14.59 -34.29 -12.29
CA CYS A 422 -13.87 -35.47 -11.77
C CYS A 422 -14.21 -35.72 -10.30
N ARG A 423 -14.20 -34.66 -9.47
CA ARG A 423 -14.54 -34.74 -8.05
C ARG A 423 -15.98 -35.20 -7.83
N TYR A 424 -16.93 -34.65 -8.58
CA TYR A 424 -18.34 -35.06 -8.51
C TYR A 424 -18.51 -36.54 -8.85
N ARG A 425 -17.79 -37.02 -9.87
CA ARG A 425 -17.78 -38.43 -10.30
C ARG A 425 -16.92 -39.35 -9.44
N ARG A 426 -16.27 -38.83 -8.39
CA ARG A 426 -15.32 -39.57 -7.53
C ARG A 426 -14.20 -40.27 -8.33
N GLN A 427 -13.73 -39.62 -9.38
CA GLN A 427 -12.63 -40.10 -10.23
C GLN A 427 -11.34 -39.33 -9.92
N PRO A 428 -10.16 -39.93 -10.17
CA PRO A 428 -8.89 -39.19 -10.14
C PRO A 428 -8.95 -37.98 -11.07
N VAL A 429 -8.35 -36.88 -10.64
CA VAL A 429 -8.29 -35.63 -11.42
C VAL A 429 -7.36 -35.85 -12.62
N HIS A 430 -7.93 -35.83 -13.83
CA HIS A 430 -7.21 -35.99 -15.08
C HIS A 430 -7.89 -35.16 -16.18
N LEU A 431 -7.19 -34.93 -17.29
CA LEU A 431 -7.72 -34.17 -18.42
C LEU A 431 -7.82 -35.07 -19.65
N THR A 432 -8.98 -35.07 -20.28
CA THR A 432 -9.24 -35.70 -21.58
C THR A 432 -10.04 -34.75 -22.47
N ARG A 433 -10.07 -35.04 -23.77
CA ARG A 433 -10.94 -34.32 -24.72
C ARG A 433 -12.41 -34.37 -24.28
N ASP A 434 -12.91 -35.52 -23.85
CA ASP A 434 -14.33 -35.70 -23.46
C ASP A 434 -14.70 -34.85 -22.23
N LEU A 435 -13.83 -34.80 -21.21
CA LEU A 435 -14.04 -33.93 -20.05
C LEU A 435 -14.01 -32.45 -20.46
N MET A 436 -13.20 -32.08 -21.45
CA MET A 436 -13.19 -30.72 -21.98
C MET A 436 -14.46 -30.40 -22.77
N VAL A 437 -15.02 -31.35 -23.53
CA VAL A 437 -16.33 -31.19 -24.18
C VAL A 437 -17.39 -30.83 -23.14
N GLU A 438 -17.46 -31.60 -22.05
CA GLU A 438 -18.43 -31.37 -20.98
C GLU A 438 -18.19 -30.03 -20.24
N ALA A 439 -16.94 -29.73 -19.88
CA ALA A 439 -16.59 -28.49 -19.20
C ALA A 439 -16.92 -27.26 -20.05
N SER A 440 -16.55 -27.28 -21.33
CA SER A 440 -16.83 -26.19 -22.27
C SER A 440 -18.31 -26.03 -22.54
N ALA A 441 -19.09 -27.12 -22.60
CA ALA A 441 -20.54 -27.05 -22.75
C ALA A 441 -21.21 -26.31 -21.59
N SER A 442 -20.72 -26.46 -20.35
CA SER A 442 -21.25 -25.74 -19.20
C SER A 442 -20.73 -24.29 -19.11
N PHE A 443 -19.47 -24.05 -19.45
CA PHE A 443 -18.82 -22.74 -19.26
C PHE A 443 -19.12 -21.74 -20.38
N ILE A 444 -19.15 -22.24 -21.62
CA ILE A 444 -19.32 -21.44 -22.84
C ILE A 444 -20.80 -21.39 -23.26
N ALA A 445 -21.70 -22.07 -22.54
CA ALA A 445 -23.13 -22.02 -22.78
C ALA A 445 -23.63 -20.57 -22.90
N GLU A 446 -24.46 -20.32 -23.90
CA GLU A 446 -25.26 -19.10 -23.96
C GLU A 446 -26.40 -19.21 -22.94
N PHE A 447 -26.72 -18.10 -22.26
CA PHE A 447 -27.91 -18.04 -21.42
C PHE A 447 -29.14 -18.20 -22.32
N THR A 448 -29.75 -19.38 -22.29
CA THR A 448 -31.02 -19.68 -22.98
C THR A 448 -32.21 -19.08 -22.28
#